data_AF-A0A7W1XR26-F1
#
_entry.id   AF-A0A7W1XR26-F1
#
_cell.length_a   1.000
_cell.length_b   1.000
_cell.length_c   1.000
_cell.angle_alpha   90.00
_cell.angle_beta   90.00
_cell.angle_gamma   90.00
#
_symmetry.space_group_name_H-M   'P 1'
#
loop_
_entity.id
_entity.type
_entity.pdbx_description
1 polymer ?
#
loop_
_entity_poly.entity_id
_entity_poly.type
_entity_poly.pdbx_seq_one_letter_code
_entity_poly.pdbx_strand_id
1 'polypeptide(L)' 'MSTTITETTLARQAYYRLLASSFERARRLLEEMQMYPDKYSPERRQETIAYLQQLQKEMNRLDESPSHSANI' A
#
# COMPACT_ATOMS: atom_id res chain seq x y z
N MET A 1 13.46 -1.96 -30.30
CA MET A 1 12.19 -2.17 -29.56
C MET A 1 12.55 -2.33 -28.09
N SER A 2 12.24 -1.32 -27.27
CA SER A 2 12.69 -1.22 -25.86
C SER A 2 11.62 -0.63 -24.94
N THR A 3 10.36 -0.58 -25.37
CA THR A 3 9.27 0.12 -24.67
C THR A 3 8.71 -0.65 -23.47
N THR A 4 8.76 -1.99 -23.50
CA THR A 4 8.14 -2.88 -22.51
C THR A 4 8.77 -2.82 -21.11
N ILE A 5 10.08 -2.64 -21.02
CA ILE A 5 10.80 -2.57 -19.74
C ILE A 5 10.51 -1.24 -19.03
N THR A 6 10.44 -0.15 -19.80
CA THR A 6 10.16 1.20 -19.31
C THR A 6 8.71 1.30 -18.80
N GLU A 7 7.74 0.76 -19.55
CA GLU A 7 6.33 0.74 -19.16
C GLU A 7 6.08 -0.05 -17.87
N THR A 8 6.72 -1.21 -17.72
CA THR A 8 6.59 -2.05 -16.52
C THR A 8 7.15 -1.34 -15.28
N THR A 9 8.25 -0.62 -15.43
CA THR A 9 8.86 0.16 -14.35
C THR A 9 7.96 1.33 -13.93
N LEU A 10 7.36 2.03 -14.90
CA LEU A 10 6.42 3.13 -14.65
C LEU A 10 5.12 2.63 -13.98
N ALA A 11 4.57 1.51 -14.44
CA ALA A 11 3.39 0.89 -13.85
C ALA A 11 3.63 0.48 -12.38
N ARG A 12 4.80 -0.10 -12.09
CA ARG A 12 5.21 -0.45 -10.72
C ARG A 12 5.31 0.79 -9.82
N GLN A 13 5.89 1.87 -10.32
CA GLN A 13 5.97 3.14 -9.57
C GLN A 13 4.59 3.75 -9.32
N ALA A 14 3.70 3.75 -10.32
CA ALA A 14 2.34 4.24 -10.18
C ALA A 14 1.55 3.41 -9.16
N TYR A 15 1.71 2.08 -9.20
CA TYR A 15 1.09 1.18 -8.24
C TYR A 15 1.62 1.40 -6.81
N TYR A 16 2.92 1.57 -6.62
CA TYR A 16 3.49 1.90 -5.31
C TYR A 16 2.94 3.23 -4.76
N ARG A 17 2.86 4.27 -5.60
CA ARG A 17 2.26 5.57 -5.20
C ARG A 17 0.80 5.43 -4.79
N LEU A 18 0.04 4.57 -5.46
CA LEU A 18 -1.34 4.27 -5.11
C LEU A 18 -1.44 3.58 -3.74
N LEU A 19 -0.59 2.59 -3.47
CA LEU A 19 -0.53 1.91 -2.18
C LEU A 19 -0.15 2.89 -1.05
N ALA A 20 0.88 3.72 -1.27
CA ALA A 20 1.32 4.72 -0.29
C ALA A 20 0.22 5.75 0.02
N SER A 21 -0.49 6.23 -1.00
CA SER A 21 -1.61 7.16 -0.84
C SER A 21 -2.78 6.52 -0.07
N SER A 22 -3.05 5.23 -0.34
CA SER A 22 -4.07 4.46 0.36
C SER A 22 -3.69 4.22 1.83
N PHE A 23 -2.41 3.97 2.10
CA PHE A 23 -1.88 3.78 3.45
C PHE A 23 -2.04 5.06 4.28
N GLU A 24 -1.62 6.21 3.76
CA GLU A 24 -1.76 7.50 4.45
C GLU A 24 -3.23 7.86 4.71
N ARG A 25 -4.14 7.48 3.81
CA ARG A 25 -5.58 7.67 4.04
C ARG A 25 -6.09 6.77 5.16
N ALA A 26 -5.75 5.49 5.14
CA ALA A 26 -6.17 4.55 6.17
C ALA A 26 -5.57 4.89 7.54
N ARG A 27 -4.34 5.43 7.58
CA ARG A 27 -3.69 5.92 8.80
C ARG A 27 -4.45 7.07 9.43
N ARG A 28 -4.82 8.08 8.64
CA ARG A 28 -5.66 9.19 9.11
C ARG A 28 -7.04 8.74 9.60
N LEU A 29 -7.64 7.77 8.92
CA LEU A 29 -8.91 7.19 9.37
C LEU A 29 -8.75 6.49 10.72
N LEU A 30 -7.65 5.76 10.93
CA LEU A 30 -7.38 5.10 12.21
C LEU A 30 -7.15 6.13 13.33
N GLU A 31 -6.43 7.21 13.05
CA GLU A 31 -6.23 8.34 13.99
C GLU A 31 -7.59 8.98 14.37
N GLU A 32 -8.47 9.21 13.39
CA GLU A 32 -9.83 9.72 13.63
C GLU A 32 -10.66 8.75 14.49
N MET A 33 -10.59 7.45 14.21
CA MET A 33 -11.25 6.41 15.01
C MET A 33 -10.75 6.34 16.44
N GLN A 34 -9.49 6.72 16.69
CA GLN A 34 -8.92 6.81 18.03
C GLN A 34 -9.38 8.07 18.77
N MET A 35 -9.50 9.20 18.07
CA MET A 35 -10.01 10.46 18.64
C MET A 35 -11.50 10.41 18.95
N TYR A 36 -12.29 9.68 18.16
CA TYR A 36 -13.74 9.58 18.31
C TYR A 36 -14.22 8.13 18.46
N PRO A 37 -13.88 7.44 19.57
CA PRO A 37 -14.20 6.02 19.77
C PRO A 37 -15.70 5.72 19.73
N ASP A 38 -16.55 6.67 20.11
CA ASP A 38 -18.01 6.49 20.13
C ASP A 38 -18.66 6.57 18.73
N LYS A 39 -17.94 7.09 17.72
CA LYS A 39 -18.46 7.22 16.35
C LYS A 39 -18.24 5.97 15.49
N TYR A 40 -17.37 5.05 15.91
CA TYR A 40 -16.94 3.91 15.10
C TYR A 40 -17.01 2.61 15.91
N SER A 41 -17.41 1.52 15.27
CA SER A 41 -17.35 0.21 15.91
C SER A 41 -15.90 -0.23 16.13
N PRO A 42 -15.61 -0.97 17.21
CA PRO A 42 -14.31 -1.60 17.43
C PRO A 42 -13.88 -2.50 16.26
N GLU A 43 -14.83 -3.16 15.60
CA GLU A 43 -14.60 -4.02 14.43
C GLU A 43 -14.02 -3.21 13.27
N ARG A 44 -14.61 -2.04 12.94
CA ARG A 44 -14.08 -1.16 11.89
C ARG A 44 -12.65 -0.72 12.16
N ARG A 45 -12.31 -0.49 13.44
CA ARG A 45 -10.94 -0.16 13.83
C ARG A 45 -10.00 -1.33 13.56
N GLN A 46 -10.40 -2.55 13.93
CA GLN A 46 -9.61 -3.76 13.67
C GLN A 46 -9.43 -4.02 12.17
N GLU A 47 -10.49 -3.88 11.37
CA GLU A 47 -10.45 -3.99 9.91
C GLU A 47 -9.49 -2.96 9.30
N THR A 48 -9.51 -1.71 9.80
CA THR A 48 -8.61 -0.65 9.32
C THR A 48 -7.15 -0.96 9.66
N ILE A 49 -6.88 -1.53 10.84
CA ILE A 49 -5.52 -1.99 11.21
C ILE A 49 -5.06 -3.13 10.30
N ALA A 50 -5.91 -4.13 10.06
CA ALA A 50 -5.59 -5.25 9.18
C ALA A 50 -5.32 -4.77 7.74
N TYR A 51 -6.11 -3.81 7.26
CA TYR A 51 -5.91 -3.19 5.96
C TYR A 51 -4.57 -2.44 5.86
N LEU A 52 -4.19 -1.67 6.88
CA LEU A 52 -2.88 -1.01 6.96
C LEU A 52 -1.72 -2.02 6.93
N GLN A 53 -1.83 -3.12 7.67
CA GLN A 53 -0.82 -4.18 7.67
C GLN A 53 -0.69 -4.82 6.28
N GLN A 54 -1.81 -5.06 5.59
CA GLN A 54 -1.80 -5.59 4.23
C GLN A 54 -1.13 -4.62 3.25
N LEU A 55 -1.46 -3.33 3.31
CA LEU A 55 -0.84 -2.30 2.46
C LEU A 55 0.67 -2.22 2.69
N GLN A 56 1.12 -2.22 3.95
CA GLN A 56 2.54 -2.22 4.28
C GLN A 56 3.25 -3.46 3.72
N LYS A 57 2.63 -4.64 3.85
CA LYS A 57 3.16 -5.89 3.30
C LYS A 57 3.33 -5.79 1.78
N GLU A 58 2.31 -5.33 1.06
CA GLU A 58 2.38 -5.20 -0.39
C GLU A 58 3.42 -4.15 -0.84
N MET A 59 3.55 -3.04 -0.12
CA MET A 59 4.60 -2.05 -0.36
C MET A 59 6.00 -2.62 -0.15
N ASN A 60 6.22 -3.42 0.91
CA ASN A 60 7.49 -4.08 1.17
C ASN A 60 7.83 -5.12 0.08
N ARG A 61 6.85 -5.90 -0.38
CA ARG A 61 7.04 -6.85 -1.49
C ARG A 61 7.49 -6.15 -2.77
N LEU A 62 6.98 -4.96 -3.03
CA LEU A 62 7.40 -4.13 -4.16
C LEU A 62 8.76 -3.47 -3.96
N ASP A 63 9.28 -3.37 -2.74
CA ASP A 63 10.63 -2.88 -2.45
C ASP A 63 11.65 -4.03 -2.55
N GLU A 64 11.32 -5.19 -1.97
CA GLU A 64 12.10 -6.44 -1.97
C GLU A 64 12.12 -7.17 -3.33
N SER A 65 11.50 -6.62 -4.37
CA SER A 65 11.56 -7.18 -5.73
C SER A 65 12.61 -6.49 -6.65
N PRO A 66 13.90 -6.29 -6.29
CA PRO A 66 14.86 -5.72 -7.24
C PRO A 66 15.47 -6.73 -8.23
N SER A 67 15.14 -8.04 -8.22
CA SER A 67 15.95 -9.01 -9.00
C SER A 67 15.22 -10.27 -9.49
N HIS A 68 14.40 -10.20 -10.55
CA HIS A 68 14.12 -11.42 -11.35
C HIS A 68 13.80 -11.23 -12.83
N SER A 69 14.27 -10.15 -13.47
CA SER A 69 14.09 -9.99 -14.93
C SER A 69 15.27 -9.26 -15.58
N ALA A 70 16.48 -9.77 -15.35
CA ALA A 70 17.68 -9.38 -16.10
C ALA A 70 18.69 -10.55 -16.13
N ASN A 71 18.28 -11.71 -16.64
CA ASN A 71 19.10 -12.77 -17.27
C ASN A 71 18.22 -14.01 -17.40
N ILE A 72 17.76 -14.36 -18.61
CA ILE A 72 18.28 -15.44 -19.49
C ILE A 72 17.79 -15.13 -20.91
#